data_AF-A0AAU4ZY88-F1
#
_entry.id   AF-A0AAU4ZY88-F1
#
_cell.length_a   1.000
_cell.length_b   1.000
_cell.length_c   1.000
_cell.angle_alpha   90.00
_cell.angle_beta   90.00
_cell.angle_gamma   90.00
#
_symmetry.space_group_name_H-M   'P 1'
#
loop_
_entity.id
_entity.type
_entity.pdbx_description
1 polymer ?
#
loop_
_entity_poly.entity_id
_entity_poly.type
_entity_poly.pdbx_seq_one_letter_code
_entity_poly.pdbx_strand_id
1 'polypeptide(L)' 'MDDEELTSQELAVLALERRGWSTPGAKERAIREELGLAPVRYYQLLNALLDAPRALAHDPVTVNRLRRVRDVRRAEREG' A
#
# COMPACT_ATOMS: atom_id res chain seq x y z
N MET A 1 9.50 20.78 -8.67
CA MET A 1 10.29 19.62 -8.18
C MET A 1 9.39 18.90 -7.21
N ASP A 2 8.26 18.39 -7.71
CA ASP A 2 7.12 17.97 -6.89
C ASP A 2 6.90 16.45 -6.97
N ASP A 3 7.68 15.75 -7.80
CA ASP A 3 7.60 14.30 -7.98
C ASP A 3 8.34 13.50 -6.90
N GLU A 4 9.09 14.15 -6.00
CA GLU A 4 9.83 13.49 -4.92
C GLU A 4 9.02 13.31 -3.63
N GLU A 5 7.98 14.11 -3.40
CA GLU A 5 7.19 14.03 -2.18
C GLU A 5 5.95 13.16 -2.36
N LEU A 6 5.60 12.42 -1.30
CA LEU A 6 4.36 11.65 -1.26
C LEU A 6 3.19 12.58 -0.99
N THR A 7 2.12 12.41 -1.77
CA THR A 7 0.85 13.08 -1.52
C THR A 7 0.24 12.62 -0.18
N SER A 8 -0.63 13.45 0.40
CA SER A 8 -1.37 13.09 1.62
C SER A 8 -2.13 11.77 1.49
N GLN A 9 -2.67 11.49 0.29
CA GLN A 9 -3.38 10.25 0.03
C GLN A 9 -2.43 9.04 0.03
N GLU A 10 -1.24 9.16 -0.57
CA GLU A 10 -0.21 8.11 -0.57
C GLU A 10 0.33 7.85 0.84
N LEU A 11 0.58 8.91 1.61
CA LEU A 11 0.98 8.82 3.01
C LEU A 11 -0.07 8.08 3.85
N ALA A 12 -1.35 8.40 3.64
CA ALA A 12 -2.45 7.74 4.32
C ALA A 12 -2.57 6.24 3.96
N VAL A 13 -2.31 5.88 2.69
CA VAL A 13 -2.24 4.47 2.27
C VAL A 13 -1.13 3.73 3.02
N LEU A 14 0.09 4.28 3.07
CA LEU A 14 1.20 3.67 3.80
C LEU A 14 0.91 3.56 5.31
N ALA A 15 0.30 4.61 5.89
CA ALA A 15 -0.10 4.59 7.29
C ALA A 15 -1.14 3.50 7.61
N LEU A 16 -2.08 3.25 6.70
CA LEU A 16 -3.07 2.18 6.84
C LEU A 16 -2.41 0.79 6.79
N GLU A 17 -1.40 0.60 5.93
CA GLU A 17 -0.67 -0.67 5.80
C GLU A 17 0.23 -0.99 6.99
N ARG A 18 0.64 0.02 7.77
CA ARG A 18 1.38 -0.21 9.02
C ARG A 18 0.52 -0.89 10.09
N ARG A 19 -0.81 -0.81 9.99
CA ARG A 19 -1.73 -1.36 10.99
C ARG A 19 -1.86 -2.88 10.85
N GLY A 20 -2.06 -3.56 11.98
CA GLY A 20 -2.42 -4.97 12.01
C GLY A 20 -3.91 -5.15 11.76
N TRP A 21 -4.27 -5.85 10.68
CA TRP A 21 -5.66 -6.14 10.34
C TRP A 21 -5.98 -7.60 10.59
N SER A 22 -6.91 -7.88 11.50
CA SER A 22 -7.29 -9.25 11.85
C SER A 22 -8.02 -9.99 10.73
N THR A 23 -8.73 -9.26 9.86
CA THR A 23 -9.44 -9.83 8.70
C THR A 23 -9.36 -8.91 7.48
N PRO A 24 -9.44 -9.46 6.24
CA PRO A 24 -9.52 -8.65 5.03
C PRO A 24 -10.69 -7.67 5.04
N GLY A 25 -11.85 -8.10 5.57
CA GLY A 25 -13.04 -7.25 5.65
C GLY A 25 -12.88 -6.06 6.60
N ALA A 26 -12.13 -6.20 7.70
CA ALA A 26 -11.82 -5.07 8.59
C ALA A 26 -10.96 -4.02 7.89
N LYS A 27 -9.95 -4.47 7.13
CA LYS A 27 -9.10 -3.58 6.33
C LYS A 27 -9.91 -2.85 5.25
N GLU A 28 -10.75 -3.55 4.51
CA GLU A 28 -11.57 -2.94 3.47
C GLU A 28 -12.56 -1.90 3.98
N ARG A 29 -13.15 -2.12 5.16
CA ARG A 29 -13.99 -1.10 5.78
C ARG A 29 -13.18 0.15 6.11
N ALA A 30 -12.02 0.00 6.73
CA ALA A 30 -11.16 1.14 7.04
C ALA A 30 -10.68 1.88 5.78
N ILE A 31 -10.37 1.17 4.69
CA ILE A 31 -10.07 1.80 3.39
C ILE A 31 -11.21 2.71 2.95
N ARG A 32 -12.46 2.23 3.03
CA ARG A 32 -13.64 3.01 2.61
C ARG A 32 -13.94 4.16 3.56
N GLU A 33 -13.90 3.92 4.87
CA GLU A 33 -14.32 4.87 5.89
C GLU A 33 -13.27 5.96 6.14
N GLU A 34 -11.98 5.62 6.17
CA GLU A 34 -10.91 6.56 6.51
C GLU A 34 -10.32 7.26 5.28
N LEU A 35 -10.21 6.56 4.16
CA LEU A 35 -9.60 7.10 2.94
C LEU A 35 -10.62 7.55 1.90
N GLY A 36 -11.90 7.18 2.06
CA GLY A 36 -12.93 7.44 1.06
C GLY A 36 -12.69 6.72 -0.26
N LEU A 37 -11.86 5.67 -0.28
CA LEU A 37 -11.44 4.98 -1.49
C LEU A 37 -12.24 3.70 -1.70
N ALA A 38 -12.59 3.43 -2.96
CA ALA A 38 -12.97 2.09 -3.38
C ALA A 38 -11.77 1.12 -3.21
N PRO A 39 -11.98 -0.14 -2.79
CA PRO A 39 -10.88 -1.10 -2.59
C PRO A 39 -9.98 -1.28 -3.81
N VAL A 40 -10.56 -1.29 -5.02
CA VAL A 40 -9.79 -1.40 -6.27
C VAL A 40 -8.82 -0.23 -6.43
N ARG A 41 -9.29 1.01 -6.21
CA ARG A 41 -8.45 2.22 -6.31
C ARG A 41 -7.34 2.23 -5.27
N TYR A 42 -7.64 1.74 -4.06
CA TYR A 42 -6.65 1.59 -3.00
C TYR A 42 -5.51 0.65 -3.42
N TYR A 43 -5.83 -0.55 -3.91
CA TYR A 43 -4.80 -1.52 -4.30
C TYR A 43 -4.01 -1.08 -5.54
N GLN A 44 -4.62 -0.34 -6.46
CA GLN A 44 -3.89 0.30 -7.57
C GLN A 44 -2.86 1.31 -7.06
N LEU A 45 -3.26 2.21 -6.15
CA LEU A 45 -2.36 3.20 -5.57
C LEU A 45 -1.25 2.55 -4.76
N LEU A 46 -1.61 1.53 -3.95
CA LEU A 46 -0.64 0.75 -3.20
C LEU A 46 0.41 0.12 -4.12
N ASN A 47 -0.02 -0.53 -5.20
CA ASN A 47 0.92 -1.15 -6.15
C ASN A 47 1.86 -0.12 -6.78
N ALA A 48 1.34 1.04 -7.18
CA ALA A 48 2.18 2.12 -7.70
C ALA A 48 3.21 2.61 -6.67
N LEU A 49 2.80 2.75 -5.39
CA LEU A 49 3.72 3.11 -4.29
C LEU A 49 4.81 2.07 -4.08
N LEU A 50 4.50 0.79 -4.23
CA LEU A 50 5.50 -0.26 -4.11
C LEU A 50 6.58 -0.16 -5.18
N ASP A 51 6.37 0.51 -6.30
CA ASP A 51 7.39 0.68 -7.35
C ASP A 51 8.05 2.07 -7.31
N ALA A 52 7.58 2.98 -6.44
CA ALA A 52 8.06 4.35 -6.34
C ALA A 52 9.29 4.50 -5.40
N PRO A 53 10.42 5.06 -5.86
CA PRO A 53 11.60 5.31 -5.00
C PRO A 53 11.30 6.20 -3.79
N ARG A 54 10.44 7.22 -3.97
CA ARG A 54 10.01 8.11 -2.88
C ARG A 54 9.29 7.39 -1.74
N ALA A 55 8.49 6.38 -2.06
CA ALA A 55 7.81 5.59 -1.03
C ALA A 55 8.81 4.76 -0.22
N LEU A 56 9.82 4.19 -0.89
CA LEU A 56 10.92 3.47 -0.25
C LEU A 56 11.76 4.40 0.65
N ALA A 57 12.04 5.63 0.20
CA ALA A 57 12.77 6.62 0.99
C ALA A 57 11.98 7.04 2.24
N HIS A 58 10.65 7.15 2.14
CA HIS A 58 9.80 7.59 3.24
C HIS A 58 9.50 6.48 4.27
N ASP A 59 9.17 5.26 3.83
CA ASP A 59 8.85 4.14 4.73
C ASP A 59 9.45 2.82 4.22
N PRO A 60 10.78 2.65 4.37
CA PRO A 60 11.49 1.51 3.79
C PRO A 60 11.03 0.18 4.37
N VAL A 61 10.66 0.14 5.65
CA VAL A 61 10.25 -1.11 6.32
C VAL A 61 8.91 -1.59 5.78
N THR A 62 7.92 -0.72 5.72
CA THR A 62 6.57 -1.08 5.23
C THR A 62 6.61 -1.44 3.76
N VAL A 63 7.31 -0.64 2.94
CA VAL A 63 7.39 -0.87 1.50
C VAL A 63 8.10 -2.18 1.17
N ASN A 64 9.25 -2.48 1.78
CA ASN A 64 9.95 -3.74 1.53
C ASN A 64 9.14 -4.97 1.98
N ARG A 65 8.46 -4.89 3.13
CA ARG A 65 7.56 -5.96 3.59
C ARG A 65 6.46 -6.23 2.57
N LEU A 66 5.81 -5.19 2.06
CA LEU A 66 4.72 -5.31 1.09
C LEU A 66 5.22 -5.81 -0.28
N ARG A 67 6.39 -5.36 -0.74
CA ARG A 67 7.05 -5.90 -1.95
C ARG A 67 7.24 -7.40 -1.84
N ARG A 68 7.81 -7.87 -0.73
CA ARG A 68 8.01 -9.31 -0.49
C ARG A 68 6.70 -10.09 -0.51
N VAL A 69 5.64 -9.57 0.10
CA VAL A 69 4.31 -10.21 0.07
C VAL A 69 3.74 -10.27 -1.37
N ARG A 70 3.93 -9.21 -2.16
CA ARG A 70 3.52 -9.18 -3.58
C ARG A 70 4.28 -10.22 -4.40
N ASP A 71 5.59 -10.35 -4.18
CA ASP A 71 6.44 -11.26 -4.93
C ASP A 71 6.13 -12.73 -4.62
N VAL A 72 5.86 -13.07 -3.35
CA VAL A 72 5.40 -14.40 -2.96
C VAL A 72 4.09 -14.76 -3.67
N ARG A 73 3.09 -13.86 -3.64
CA ARG A 73 1.80 -14.05 -4.34
C ARG A 73 1.92 -14.12 -5.86
N ARG A 74 2.99 -13.57 -6.44
CA ARG A 74 3.28 -13.68 -7.87
C ARG A 74 3.84 -15.06 -8.17
N ALA A 75 4.82 -15.51 -7.39
CA ALA A 75 5.41 -16.84 -7.53
C ALA A 75 4.36 -17.96 -7.41
N GLU A 76 3.42 -17.85 -6.45
CA GLU A 76 2.31 -18.81 -6.29
C GLU A 76 1.35 -18.90 -7.48
N ARG A 77 1.29 -17.86 -8.33
CA ARG A 77 0.41 -17.83 -9.52
C ARG A 77 1.12 -18.29 -10.80
N GLU A 78 2.45 -18.28 -10.79
CA GLU A 78 3.30 -18.58 -11.95
C GLU A 78 3.87 -20.01 -11.90
N GLY A 79 3.71 -20.74 -10.79
CA GLY A 79 4.08 -22.15 -10.60
C GLY A 79 2.87 -23.07 -10.56
#